data_AF-A0A935ZIY6-F1
#
_entry.id   AF-A0A935ZIY6-F1
#
_cell.length_a   1.000
_cell.length_b   1.000
_cell.length_c   1.000
_cell.angle_alpha   90.00
_cell.angle_beta   90.00
_cell.angle_gamma   90.00
#
_symmetry.space_group_name_H-M   'P 1'
#
loop_
_entity.id
_entity.type
_entity.pdbx_description
1 polymer ?
#
loop_
_entity_poly.entity_id
_entity_poly.type
_entity_poly.pdbx_seq_one_letter_code
_entity_poly.pdbx_strand_id
1 'polypeptide(L)'
;MLASLPLCLNAGFSEELFFRLALPLLVTTVTGSAIAGLVSAGIAFGLVHAYQGYKGVLATTALGALLTSMYLSSGSLLRPMLLHAAIDVVALIVRPSLARWLSRGASV
;
A
#
# COMPACT_ATOMS: atom_id res chain seq x y z
N MET A 1 13.86 14.56 0.21
CA MET A 1 13.15 13.68 -0.75
C MET A 1 13.73 12.28 -0.70
N LEU A 2 15.03 12.11 -0.95
CA LEU A 2 15.69 10.81 -0.81
C LEU A 2 15.63 10.23 0.61
N ALA A 3 15.57 11.09 1.63
CA ALA A 3 15.37 10.68 3.03
C ALA A 3 14.07 9.88 3.28
N SER A 4 13.08 9.93 2.38
CA SER A 4 11.83 9.17 2.50
C SER A 4 11.93 7.74 1.93
N LEU A 5 13.05 7.36 1.30
CA LEU A 5 13.23 6.03 0.73
C LEU A 5 13.11 4.90 1.77
N PRO A 6 13.72 5.00 2.98
CA PRO A 6 13.53 3.99 4.01
C PRO A 6 12.08 3.81 4.43
N LEU A 7 11.29 4.90 4.42
CA LEU A 7 9.85 4.83 4.72
C LEU A 7 9.08 4.06 3.65
N CYS A 8 9.39 4.29 2.36
CA CYS A 8 8.76 3.57 1.24
C CYS A 8 9.06 2.07 1.31
N LEU A 9 10.31 1.70 1.63
CA LEU A 9 10.71 0.30 1.79
C LEU A 9 10.06 -0.32 3.02
N ASN A 10 10.05 0.39 4.15
CA ASN A 10 9.41 -0.09 5.36
C ASN A 10 7.92 -0.35 5.12
N ALA A 11 7.17 0.66 4.65
CA ALA A 11 5.73 0.54 4.40
C ALA A 11 5.42 -0.59 3.41
N GLY A 12 6.10 -0.62 2.26
CA GLY A 12 5.92 -1.67 1.25
C GLY A 12 6.18 -3.09 1.77
N PHE A 13 7.07 -3.28 2.74
CA PHE A 13 7.32 -4.60 3.32
C PHE A 13 6.41 -4.92 4.50
N SER A 14 6.33 -4.02 5.49
CA SER A 14 5.58 -4.26 6.72
C SER A 14 4.08 -4.34 6.48
N GLU A 15 3.55 -3.49 5.60
CA GLU A 15 2.11 -3.47 5.34
C GLU A 15 1.68 -4.70 4.54
N GLU A 16 2.47 -5.14 3.57
CA GLU A 16 2.15 -6.35 2.81
C GLU A 16 2.27 -7.61 3.69
N LEU A 17 3.29 -7.72 4.55
CA LEU A 17 3.38 -8.80 5.55
C LEU A 17 2.17 -8.83 6.46
N PHE A 18 1.72 -7.67 6.94
CA PHE A 18 0.62 -7.61 7.88
C PHE A 18 -0.74 -7.84 7.20
N PHE A 19 -1.08 -7.04 6.20
CA PHE A 19 -2.42 -7.02 5.62
C PHE A 19 -2.69 -8.10 4.58
N ARG A 20 -1.66 -8.72 4.00
CA ARG A 20 -1.85 -9.78 2.97
C ARG A 20 -1.52 -11.16 3.49
N LEU A 21 -0.76 -11.25 4.59
CA LEU A 21 -0.39 -12.53 5.20
C LEU A 21 -0.91 -12.65 6.64
N ALA A 22 -0.36 -11.89 7.60
CA ALA A 22 -0.59 -12.15 9.02
C ALA A 22 -2.06 -11.96 9.45
N LEU A 23 -2.67 -10.82 9.11
CA LEU A 23 -4.04 -10.50 9.51
C LEU A 23 -5.08 -11.40 8.83
N PRO A 24 -5.05 -11.63 7.49
CA PRO A 24 -5.95 -12.59 6.87
C PRO A 24 -5.84 -14.00 7.45
N LEU A 25 -4.61 -14.48 7.69
CA LEU A 25 -4.40 -15.81 8.29
C LEU A 25 -4.95 -15.88 9.71
N LEU A 26 -4.67 -14.88 10.56
CA LEU A 26 -5.18 -14.83 11.92
C LEU A 26 -6.72 -14.89 11.93
N VAL A 27 -7.38 -14.03 11.16
CA VAL A 27 -8.85 -14.03 11.10
C VAL A 27 -9.38 -15.35 10.53
N THR A 28 -8.71 -15.93 9.54
CA THR A 28 -9.06 -17.26 9.01
C THR A 28 -8.95 -18.34 10.09
N THR A 29 -7.90 -18.32 10.92
CA THR A 29 -7.72 -19.30 12.00
C THR A 29 -8.78 -19.19 13.09
N VAL A 30 -9.24 -17.97 13.38
CA VAL A 30 -10.27 -17.71 14.41
C VAL A 30 -11.68 -18.02 13.90
N THR A 31 -11.96 -17.72 12.63
CA THR A 31 -13.32 -17.77 12.06
C THR A 31 -13.59 -18.99 11.18
N GLY A 32 -12.54 -19.68 10.70
CA GLY A 32 -12.63 -20.71 9.67
C GLY A 32 -12.88 -20.19 8.25
N SER A 33 -12.97 -18.87 8.04
CA SER A 33 -13.33 -18.27 6.76
C SER A 33 -12.20 -17.43 6.15
N ALA A 34 -11.62 -17.92 5.06
CA ALA A 34 -10.63 -17.17 4.28
C ALA A 34 -11.20 -15.86 3.71
N ILE A 35 -12.48 -15.89 3.30
CA ILE A 35 -13.17 -14.69 2.81
C ILE A 35 -13.27 -13.65 3.92
N ALA A 36 -13.63 -14.05 5.14
CA ALA A 36 -13.69 -13.14 6.28
C ALA A 36 -12.32 -12.50 6.52
N GLY A 37 -11.23 -13.28 6.49
CA GLY A 37 -9.88 -12.75 6.69
C GLY A 37 -9.43 -11.76 5.62
N LEU A 38 -9.68 -12.06 4.34
CA LEU A 38 -9.34 -11.16 3.23
C LEU A 38 -10.15 -9.86 3.27
N VAL A 39 -11.47 -9.96 3.51
CA VAL A 39 -12.35 -8.79 3.57
C VAL A 39 -12.00 -7.91 4.77
N SER A 40 -11.80 -8.49 5.95
CA SER A 40 -11.44 -7.71 7.14
C SER A 40 -10.10 -7.01 6.98
N ALA A 41 -9.11 -7.67 6.37
CA ALA A 41 -7.81 -7.07 6.13
C ALA A 41 -7.86 -5.96 5.08
N GLY A 42 -8.67 -6.12 4.02
CA GLY A 42 -8.90 -5.08 3.02
C GLY A 42 -9.57 -3.84 3.61
N ILE A 43 -10.59 -4.02 4.45
CA ILE A 43 -11.26 -2.92 5.17
C ILE A 43 -10.26 -2.24 6.12
N ALA A 44 -9.52 -3.00 6.92
CA ALA A 44 -8.54 -2.46 7.85
C ALA A 44 -7.45 -1.66 7.12
N PHE A 45 -6.96 -2.16 5.97
CA PHE A 45 -5.98 -1.46 5.13
C PHE A 45 -6.51 -0.10 4.63
N GLY A 46 -7.76 -0.04 4.17
CA GLY A 46 -8.38 1.23 3.80
C GLY A 46 -8.51 2.19 4.98
N LEU A 47 -8.91 1.69 6.15
CA LEU A 47 -9.15 2.51 7.34
C LEU A 47 -7.89 3.12 7.94
N VAL A 48 -6.74 2.44 7.90
CA VAL A 48 -5.47 3.04 8.34
C VAL A 48 -5.05 4.23 7.46
N HIS A 49 -5.64 4.37 6.27
CA HIS A 49 -5.46 5.50 5.36
C HIS A 49 -6.54 6.58 5.48
N ALA A 50 -7.37 6.56 6.53
CA ALA A 50 -8.44 7.54 6.74
C ALA A 50 -7.95 9.01 6.76
N TYR A 51 -6.69 9.24 7.14
CA TYR A 51 -6.07 10.57 7.12
C TYR A 51 -5.96 11.19 5.71
N GLN A 52 -6.11 10.40 4.65
CA GLN A 52 -6.14 10.86 3.26
C GLN A 52 -7.54 11.31 2.80
N GLY A 53 -8.55 11.25 3.68
CA GLY A 53 -9.95 11.50 3.38
C GLY A 53 -10.62 10.35 2.61
N TYR A 54 -11.93 10.45 2.37
CA TYR A 54 -12.72 9.35 1.79
C TYR A 54 -12.20 8.87 0.42
N LYS A 55 -11.72 9.79 -0.43
CA LYS A 55 -11.12 9.43 -1.73
C LYS A 55 -9.84 8.62 -1.54
N GLY A 56 -9.02 8.97 -0.55
CA GLY A 56 -7.82 8.23 -0.21
C GLY A 56 -8.14 6.83 0.32
N VAL A 57 -9.14 6.70 1.19
CA VAL A 57 -9.64 5.39 1.66
C VAL A 57 -10.09 4.51 0.49
N LEU A 58 -10.89 5.05 -0.43
CA LEU A 58 -11.36 4.30 -1.61
C LEU A 58 -10.20 3.89 -2.52
N ALA A 59 -9.27 4.81 -2.80
CA ALA A 59 -8.12 4.55 -3.66
C ALA A 59 -7.18 3.51 -3.05
N THR A 60 -6.86 3.62 -1.76
CA THR A 60 -5.99 2.67 -1.05
C THR A 60 -6.64 1.31 -0.88
N THR A 61 -7.95 1.25 -0.61
CA THR A 61 -8.70 -0.02 -0.59
C THR A 61 -8.66 -0.71 -1.95
N ALA A 62 -8.90 0.02 -3.04
CA ALA A 62 -8.83 -0.52 -4.39
C ALA A 62 -7.42 -1.01 -4.75
N LEU A 63 -6.39 -0.26 -4.39
CA LEU A 63 -5.00 -0.67 -4.56
C LEU A 63 -4.68 -1.91 -3.72
N GLY A 64 -5.14 -1.98 -2.47
CA GLY A 64 -4.96 -3.13 -1.60
C GLY A 64 -5.63 -4.40 -2.15
N ALA A 65 -6.80 -4.26 -2.80
CA ALA A 65 -7.46 -5.36 -3.50
C ALA A 65 -6.65 -5.83 -4.71
N LEU A 66 -6.06 -4.91 -5.49
CA LEU A 66 -5.16 -5.24 -6.59
C LEU A 66 -3.91 -6.00 -6.10
N LEU A 67 -3.27 -5.52 -5.03
CA LEU A 67 -2.07 -6.15 -4.45
C LEU A 67 -2.39 -7.54 -3.87
N THR A 68 -3.55 -7.68 -3.22
CA THR A 68 -4.07 -8.99 -2.77
C THR A 68 -4.28 -9.93 -3.95
N SER A 69 -4.91 -9.47 -5.03
CA SER A 69 -5.09 -10.27 -6.26
C SER A 69 -3.76 -10.70 -6.86
N MET A 70 -2.77 -9.80 -6.89
CA MET A 70 -1.42 -10.12 -7.37
C MET A 70 -0.73 -11.16 -6.47
N TYR A 71 -0.86 -11.04 -5.15
CA TYR A 71 -0.34 -12.04 -4.22
C TYR A 71 -0.96 -13.42 -4.47
N LEU A 72 -2.30 -13.50 -4.50
CA LEU A 72 -3.01 -14.78 -4.64
C LEU A 72 -2.77 -15.45 -6.00
N SER A 73 -2.70 -14.67 -7.08
CA SER A 73 -2.44 -15.20 -8.42
C SER A 73 -0.99 -15.63 -8.65
N SER A 74 -0.03 -15.00 -7.96
CA SER A 74 1.39 -15.29 -8.15
C SER A 74 2.00 -16.21 -7.09
N GLY A 75 1.33 -16.37 -5.93
CA GLY A 75 1.91 -17.02 -4.75
C GLY A 75 3.12 -16.28 -4.16
N SER A 76 3.43 -15.06 -4.61
CA SER A 76 4.64 -14.34 -4.24
C SER A 76 4.30 -13.04 -3.53
N LEU A 77 4.66 -12.95 -2.26
CA LEU A 77 4.49 -11.73 -1.46
C LEU A 77 5.56 -10.67 -1.77
N LEU A 78 6.70 -11.07 -2.34
CA LEU A 78 7.75 -10.13 -2.75
C LEU A 78 7.28 -9.20 -3.87
N ARG A 79 6.44 -9.69 -4.79
CA ARG A 79 5.90 -8.86 -5.88
C ARG A 79 5.09 -7.67 -5.36
N PRO A 80 4.06 -7.83 -4.50
CA PRO A 80 3.30 -6.70 -4.00
C PRO A 80 4.14 -5.80 -3.10
N MET A 81 5.12 -6.32 -2.36
CA MET A 81 6.05 -5.49 -1.59
C MET A 81 6.83 -4.51 -2.47
N LEU A 82 7.43 -5.02 -3.55
CA LEU A 82 8.20 -4.19 -4.47
C LEU A 82 7.31 -3.19 -5.21
N LEU A 83 6.10 -3.60 -5.62
CA LEU A 83 5.14 -2.70 -6.27
C LEU A 83 4.66 -1.61 -5.32
N HIS A 84 4.31 -1.94 -4.08
CA HIS A 84 3.89 -0.98 -3.07
C HIS A 84 5.02 0.03 -2.77
N ALA A 85 6.23 -0.44 -2.49
CA ALA A 85 7.38 0.44 -2.28
C ALA A 85 7.63 1.36 -3.49
N ALA A 86 7.47 0.86 -4.72
CA ALA A 86 7.60 1.67 -5.94
C ALA A 86 6.51 2.75 -6.05
N ILE A 87 5.26 2.44 -5.69
CA ILE A 87 4.15 3.41 -5.64
C ILE A 87 4.47 4.53 -4.65
N ASP A 88 4.99 4.18 -3.47
CA ASP A 88 5.38 5.16 -2.45
C ASP A 88 6.55 6.04 -2.90
N VAL A 89 7.55 5.47 -3.58
CA VAL A 89 8.63 6.25 -4.19
C VAL A 89 8.07 7.25 -5.20
N VAL A 90 7.10 6.86 -6.02
CA VAL A 90 6.45 7.79 -6.95
C VAL A 90 5.71 8.89 -6.20
N ALA A 91 4.95 8.53 -5.16
CA ALA A 91 4.12 9.47 -4.39
C ALA A 91 4.95 10.46 -3.57
N LEU A 92 5.97 9.99 -2.86
CA LEU A 92 6.73 10.76 -1.87
C LEU A 92 8.02 11.37 -2.42
N ILE A 93 8.59 10.79 -3.48
CA ILE A 93 9.87 11.22 -4.05
C ILE A 93 9.66 11.84 -5.44
N VAL A 94 9.11 11.10 -6.40
CA VAL A 94 9.08 11.55 -7.81
C VAL A 94 8.13 12.73 -8.01
N ARG A 95 6.86 12.60 -7.62
CA ARG A 95 5.85 13.65 -7.84
C ARG A 95 6.25 15.00 -7.21
N PRO A 96 6.68 15.07 -5.93
CA PRO A 96 7.05 16.35 -5.35
C PRO A 96 8.44 16.85 -5.80
N SER A 97 9.31 16.00 -6.36
CA SER A 97 10.55 16.43 -7.01
C SER A 97 10.23 17.17 -8.31
N LEU A 98 9.38 16.57 -9.13
CA LEU A 98 8.97 17.11 -10.42
C LEU A 98 8.22 18.43 -10.24
N ALA A 99 7.26 18.49 -9.31
CA ALA A 99 6.53 19.72 -9.01
C ALA A 99 7.48 20.87 -8.64
N ARG A 100 8.46 20.61 -7.76
CA ARG A 100 9.47 21.61 -7.39
C ARG A 100 10.35 22.05 -8.54
N TRP A 101 10.74 21.13 -9.41
CA TRP A 101 11.54 21.46 -10.59
C TRP A 101 10.76 22.39 -11.54
N LEU A 102 9.50 22.07 -11.82
CA LEU A 102 8.62 22.90 -12.65
C LEU A 102 8.40 24.29 -12.04
N SER A 103 8.15 24.37 -10.74
CA SER A 103 7.94 25.67 -10.06
C SER A 103 9.18 26.57 -10.09
N ARG A 104 10.40 26.01 -10.15
CA ARG A 104 11.64 26.79 -10.27
C ARG A 104 11.84 27.38 -11.67
N GLY A 105 11.37 26.69 -12.70
CA GLY A 105 11.46 27.17 -14.08
C GLY A 105 10.49 28.31 -14.40
N ALA A 106 9.40 28.43 -13.63
CA ALA A 106 8.39 29.49 -13.79
C ALA A 106 8.70 30.78 -13.01
N SER A 107 9.75 30.79 -12.19
CA SER A 107 10.18 31.92 -11.35
C SER A 107 11.39 32.68 -11.91
N VAL A 108 11.75 32.46 -13.18
CA VAL A 108 12.79 33.17 -13.95
C VAL A 108 12.12 33.95 -15.06
#